data_AF-A0A551Z003-F1
#
_entry.id   AF-A0A551Z003-F1
#
_cell.length_a   1.000
_cell.length_b   1.000
_cell.length_c   1.000
_cell.angle_alpha   90.00
_cell.angle_beta   90.00
_cell.angle_gamma   90.00
#
_symmetry.space_group_name_H-M   'P 1'
#
loop_
_entity.id
_entity.type
_entity.pdbx_description
1 polymer ?
#
loop_
_entity_poly.entity_id
_entity_poly.type
_entity_poly.pdbx_seq_one_letter_code
_entity_poly.pdbx_strand_id
1 'polypeptide(L)'
;QKFMTELVLEAVSNYDLDGIQFDDHTSLPKTFGYDRYTLNLYRQETKREAPANPDNPDWVRWRANKITAFMTNLNKAVKQRKPNLIFSVSPNYYEFAYKQQLQDWLGWVRQGIVNELIVQVYRNDLEDFRAQISRPEIAEVKNKISTGIGILSGLRNNNIPMSQIYSQVIATQERSLGISFFYYKSLWGYGPESVSDRQRDLQYLFRNPAPRFAIRN
;
A
#
# COMPACT_ATOMS: atom_id res chain seq x y z
N GLN A 1 11.34 4.84 15.55
CA GLN A 1 9.96 5.37 15.66
C GLN A 1 9.96 6.90 15.77
N LYS A 2 10.55 7.51 16.81
CA LYS A 2 10.60 8.99 16.97
C LYS A 2 11.02 9.75 15.70
N PHE A 3 12.16 9.39 15.11
CA PHE A 3 12.65 10.02 13.87
C PHE A 3 11.62 10.01 12.73
N MET A 4 11.02 8.85 12.44
CA MET A 4 9.98 8.72 11.40
C MET A 4 8.75 9.57 11.71
N THR A 5 8.33 9.60 12.98
CA THR A 5 7.22 10.45 13.42
C THR A 5 7.55 11.92 13.20
N GLU A 6 8.72 12.40 13.64
CA GLU A 6 9.11 13.80 13.48
C GLU A 6 9.21 14.20 12.00
N LEU A 7 9.79 13.34 11.15
CA LEU A 7 9.87 13.57 9.70
C LEU A 7 8.48 13.75 9.06
N VAL A 8 7.55 12.85 9.38
CA VAL A 8 6.17 12.92 8.88
C VAL A 8 5.47 14.19 9.37
N LEU A 9 5.63 14.51 10.65
CA LEU A 9 4.96 15.67 11.25
C LEU A 9 5.53 16.99 10.77
N GLU A 10 6.83 17.06 10.49
CA GLU A 10 7.46 18.20 9.83
C GLU A 10 6.84 18.44 8.45
N ALA A 11 6.74 17.39 7.62
CA ALA A 11 6.15 17.50 6.29
C ALA A 11 4.67 17.94 6.35
N VAL A 12 3.88 17.33 7.25
CA VAL A 12 2.47 17.68 7.46
C VAL A 12 2.28 19.12 7.97
N SER A 13 3.21 19.64 8.77
CA SER A 13 3.14 20.99 9.32
C SER A 13 3.61 22.08 8.36
N ASN A 14 4.60 21.79 7.51
CA ASN A 14 5.30 22.80 6.72
C ASN A 14 4.83 22.88 5.26
N TYR A 15 4.08 21.88 4.77
CA TYR A 15 3.62 21.82 3.39
C TYR A 15 2.11 21.64 3.30
N ASP A 16 1.50 22.21 2.26
CA ASP A 16 0.08 22.01 1.98
C ASP A 16 -0.14 20.67 1.26
N LEU A 17 -0.10 19.58 2.05
CA LEU A 17 -0.29 18.23 1.55
C LEU A 17 -1.76 17.79 1.67
N ASP A 18 -2.33 17.20 0.62
CA ASP A 18 -3.62 16.53 0.69
C ASP A 18 -3.52 15.17 1.42
N GLY A 19 -2.35 14.54 1.36
CA GLY A 19 -2.13 13.20 1.86
C GLY A 19 -0.67 12.87 2.13
N ILE A 20 -0.47 11.81 2.91
CA ILE A 20 0.80 11.11 3.04
C ILE A 20 0.58 9.63 2.73
N GLN A 21 1.47 9.05 1.96
CA GLN A 21 1.43 7.63 1.62
C GLN A 21 2.68 6.91 2.13
N PHE A 22 2.44 5.79 2.81
CA PHE A 22 3.49 4.86 3.23
C PHE A 22 3.53 3.67 2.26
N ASP A 23 4.73 3.29 1.81
CA ASP A 23 4.90 2.18 0.88
C ASP A 23 4.84 0.80 1.57
N ASP A 24 5.16 -0.25 0.81
CA ASP A 24 5.21 -1.63 1.28
C ASP A 24 6.37 -1.92 2.25
N HIS A 25 7.24 -0.93 2.51
CA HIS A 25 8.33 -1.02 3.49
C HIS A 25 7.97 -0.45 4.86
N THR A 26 6.74 0.04 5.07
CA THR A 26 6.21 0.25 6.42
C THR A 26 5.80 -1.09 7.02
N SER A 27 6.82 -1.93 7.20
CA SER A 27 6.74 -3.37 7.34
C SER A 27 8.06 -3.91 7.91
N LEU A 28 8.12 -5.21 8.21
CA LEU A 28 9.34 -5.89 8.66
C LEU A 28 9.36 -7.31 8.07
N PRO A 29 10.41 -7.72 7.33
CA PRO A 29 10.50 -9.09 6.85
C PRO A 29 10.36 -10.10 7.99
N LYS A 30 9.59 -11.18 7.79
CA LYS A 30 9.27 -12.15 8.84
C LYS A 30 10.48 -12.82 9.48
N THR A 31 11.63 -12.82 8.80
CA THR A 31 12.91 -13.35 9.29
C THR A 31 13.66 -12.39 10.22
N PHE A 32 13.20 -11.15 10.38
CA PHE A 32 13.84 -10.12 11.20
C PHE A 32 13.22 -10.05 12.61
N GLY A 33 13.74 -9.19 13.49
CA GLY A 33 13.23 -9.03 14.86
C GLY A 33 13.79 -10.04 15.88
N TYR A 34 14.91 -10.68 15.55
CA TYR A 34 15.68 -11.56 16.45
C TYR A 34 16.88 -10.85 17.08
N ASP A 35 16.94 -9.52 16.99
CA ASP A 35 17.96 -8.75 17.69
C ASP A 35 17.71 -8.75 19.21
N ARG A 36 18.76 -8.43 19.98
CA ARG A 36 18.73 -8.46 21.44
C ARG A 36 17.61 -7.60 22.03
N TYR A 37 17.31 -6.44 21.44
CA TYR A 37 16.27 -5.55 21.96
C TYR A 37 14.89 -6.18 21.76
N THR A 38 14.58 -6.65 20.56
CA THR A 38 13.26 -7.22 20.24
C THR A 38 12.99 -8.50 21.03
N LEU A 39 13.98 -9.39 21.18
CA LEU A 39 13.86 -10.61 21.98
C LEU A 39 13.60 -10.31 23.46
N ASN A 40 14.33 -9.34 24.03
CA ASN A 40 14.13 -8.93 25.42
C ASN A 40 12.74 -8.33 25.63
N LEU A 41 12.28 -7.49 24.70
CA LEU A 41 10.94 -6.89 24.77
C LEU A 41 9.84 -7.97 24.71
N TYR A 42 9.98 -8.95 23.81
CA TYR A 42 9.05 -10.07 23.73
C TYR A 42 8.97 -10.84 25.05
N ARG A 43 10.13 -11.19 25.63
CA ARG A 43 10.21 -11.87 26.93
C ARG A 43 9.56 -11.04 28.05
N GLN A 44 9.80 -9.74 28.07
CA GLN A 44 9.23 -8.84 29.07
C GLN A 44 7.70 -8.80 29.02
N GLU A 45 7.14 -8.70 27.81
CA GLU A 45 5.69 -8.54 27.61
C GLU A 45 4.91 -9.86 27.66
N THR A 46 5.49 -10.95 27.16
CA THR A 46 4.78 -12.24 27.02
C THR A 46 5.17 -13.27 28.07
N LYS A 47 6.26 -13.03 28.82
CA LYS A 47 6.89 -13.98 29.75
C LYS A 47 7.33 -15.29 29.08
N ARG A 48 7.59 -15.26 27.77
CA ARG A 48 8.01 -16.41 26.95
C ARG A 48 9.25 -16.06 26.13
N GLU A 49 10.00 -17.07 25.73
CA GLU A 49 11.03 -16.91 24.70
C GLU A 49 10.40 -16.76 23.32
N ALA A 50 11.01 -15.95 22.46
CA ALA A 50 10.56 -15.84 21.09
C ALA A 50 10.76 -17.19 20.36
N PRO A 51 9.75 -17.68 19.63
CA PRO A 51 9.89 -18.89 18.82
C PRO A 51 11.01 -18.75 17.78
N ALA A 52 11.82 -19.79 17.60
CA ALA A 52 12.84 -19.82 16.54
C ALA A 52 12.24 -19.88 15.12
N ASN A 53 11.02 -20.42 15.01
CA ASN A 53 10.29 -20.46 13.74
C ASN A 53 9.68 -19.07 13.44
N PRO A 54 10.13 -18.38 12.36
CA PRO A 54 9.58 -17.07 11.97
C PRO A 54 8.11 -17.10 11.58
N ASP A 55 7.57 -18.27 11.22
CA ASP A 55 6.17 -18.48 10.85
C ASP A 55 5.26 -18.82 12.05
N ASN A 56 5.80 -18.86 13.28
CA ASN A 56 4.97 -19.06 14.46
C ASN A 56 3.90 -17.94 14.54
N PRO A 57 2.60 -18.30 14.61
CA PRO A 57 1.51 -17.33 14.47
C PRO A 57 1.49 -16.29 15.60
N ASP A 58 1.88 -16.65 16.83
CA ASP A 58 1.92 -15.72 17.95
C ASP A 58 3.10 -14.75 17.82
N TRP A 59 4.23 -15.21 17.26
CA TRP A 59 5.38 -14.37 16.98
C TRP A 59 5.15 -13.38 15.83
N VAL A 60 4.51 -13.84 14.75
CA VAL A 60 4.05 -12.99 13.64
C VAL A 60 3.10 -11.92 14.16
N ARG A 61 2.06 -12.33 14.88
CA ARG A 61 1.03 -11.44 15.41
C ARG A 61 1.62 -10.40 16.36
N TRP A 62 2.50 -10.81 17.29
CA TRP A 62 3.09 -9.88 18.25
C TRP A 62 3.93 -8.80 17.55
N ARG A 63 4.75 -9.16 16.55
CA ARG A 63 5.55 -8.18 15.80
C ARG A 63 4.69 -7.29 14.91
N ALA A 64 3.70 -7.86 14.21
CA ALA A 64 2.73 -7.07 13.43
C ALA A 64 2.02 -6.04 14.32
N ASN A 65 1.62 -6.42 15.54
CA ASN A 65 1.02 -5.51 16.50
C ASN A 65 1.94 -4.35 16.93
N LYS A 66 3.28 -4.52 16.91
CA LYS A 66 4.21 -3.39 17.15
C LYS A 66 4.17 -2.36 16.04
N ILE A 67 4.08 -2.82 14.79
CA ILE A 67 3.94 -1.94 13.63
C ILE A 67 2.57 -1.26 13.67
N THR A 68 1.50 -2.01 13.94
CA THR A 68 0.15 -1.46 14.13
C THR A 68 0.12 -0.37 15.20
N ALA A 69 0.70 -0.61 16.38
CA ALA A 69 0.75 0.38 17.46
C ALA A 69 1.49 1.66 17.05
N PHE A 70 2.59 1.54 16.29
CA PHE A 70 3.29 2.69 15.75
C PHE A 70 2.42 3.47 14.76
N MET A 71 1.76 2.78 13.83
CA MET A 71 0.88 3.40 12.84
C MET A 71 -0.33 4.08 13.48
N THR A 72 -0.93 3.51 14.53
CA THR A 72 -1.99 4.14 15.32
C THR A 72 -1.52 5.47 15.93
N ASN A 73 -0.35 5.45 16.59
CA ASN A 73 0.19 6.65 17.22
C ASN A 73 0.58 7.73 16.19
N LEU A 74 1.14 7.31 15.06
CA LEU A 74 1.51 8.21 13.97
C LEU A 74 0.27 8.86 13.35
N ASN A 75 -0.75 8.07 13.03
CA ASN A 75 -2.03 8.58 12.53
C ASN A 75 -2.61 9.61 13.50
N LYS A 76 -2.70 9.29 14.80
CA LYS A 76 -3.20 10.23 15.81
C LYS A 76 -2.44 11.55 15.81
N ALA A 77 -1.10 11.50 15.78
CA ALA A 77 -0.26 12.70 15.78
C ALA A 77 -0.41 13.54 14.50
N VAL A 78 -0.61 12.88 13.35
CA VAL A 78 -0.89 13.53 12.05
C VAL A 78 -2.26 14.20 12.08
N LYS A 79 -3.30 13.48 12.51
CA LYS A 79 -4.68 13.96 12.57
C LYS A 79 -4.88 15.11 13.55
N GLN A 80 -4.07 15.17 14.61
CA GLN A 80 -4.02 16.33 15.50
C GLN A 80 -3.52 17.61 14.81
N ARG A 81 -2.66 17.49 13.78
CA ARG A 81 -2.13 18.64 13.03
C ARG A 81 -3.01 18.98 11.82
N LYS A 82 -3.43 17.96 11.07
CA LYS A 82 -4.25 18.11 9.86
C LYS A 82 -5.35 17.03 9.85
N PRO A 83 -6.52 17.28 10.45
CA PRO A 83 -7.59 16.26 10.62
C PRO A 83 -8.04 15.59 9.32
N ASN A 84 -8.04 16.34 8.22
CA ASN A 84 -8.54 15.88 6.94
C ASN A 84 -7.47 15.26 6.03
N LEU A 85 -6.21 15.21 6.45
CA LEU A 85 -5.12 14.68 5.62
C LEU A 85 -5.34 13.20 5.30
N ILE A 86 -5.22 12.81 4.04
CA ILE A 86 -5.28 11.41 3.62
C ILE A 86 -4.08 10.66 4.21
N PHE A 87 -4.35 9.59 4.97
CA PHE A 87 -3.36 8.71 5.56
C PHE A 87 -3.41 7.39 4.80
N SER A 88 -2.55 7.30 3.78
CA SER A 88 -2.56 6.27 2.74
C SER A 88 -1.47 5.22 2.97
N VAL A 89 -1.73 3.99 2.55
CA VAL A 89 -0.72 2.94 2.46
C VAL A 89 -0.78 2.25 1.09
N SER A 90 0.38 1.90 0.54
CA SER A 90 0.48 1.14 -0.72
C SER A 90 1.18 -0.20 -0.52
N PRO A 91 0.49 -1.21 0.03
CA PRO A 91 1.08 -2.49 0.39
C PRO A 91 0.98 -3.51 -0.75
N ASN A 92 1.55 -4.70 -0.54
CA ASN A 92 1.26 -5.89 -1.33
C ASN A 92 -0.12 -6.50 -0.96
N TYR A 93 -0.57 -7.56 -1.66
CA TYR A 93 -1.79 -8.28 -1.28
C TYR A 93 -1.70 -8.85 0.15
N TYR A 94 -2.84 -8.91 0.86
CA TYR A 94 -2.89 -9.04 2.32
C TYR A 94 -2.08 -10.21 2.87
N GLU A 95 -2.25 -11.38 2.27
CA GLU A 95 -1.58 -12.58 2.71
C GLU A 95 -0.05 -12.46 2.65
N PHE A 96 0.50 -11.85 1.60
CA PHE A 96 1.94 -11.60 1.52
C PHE A 96 2.36 -10.52 2.51
N ALA A 97 1.65 -9.39 2.53
CA ALA A 97 1.95 -8.26 3.40
C ALA A 97 2.00 -8.68 4.88
N TYR A 98 1.03 -9.47 5.33
CA TYR A 98 0.99 -9.94 6.71
C TYR A 98 2.00 -11.07 6.98
N LYS A 99 2.01 -12.14 6.18
CA LYS A 99 2.83 -13.33 6.49
C LYS A 99 4.32 -13.10 6.24
N GLN A 100 4.68 -12.33 5.22
CA GLN A 100 6.09 -12.12 4.83
C GLN A 100 6.65 -10.81 5.37
N GLN A 101 5.81 -9.79 5.57
CA GLN A 101 6.24 -8.44 5.90
C GLN A 101 5.62 -7.89 7.19
N LEU A 102 4.86 -8.69 7.94
CA LEU A 102 4.25 -8.31 9.23
C LEU A 102 3.33 -7.07 9.13
N GLN A 103 2.86 -6.73 7.93
CA GLN A 103 2.09 -5.54 7.64
C GLN A 103 0.59 -5.88 7.64
N ASP A 104 -0.09 -5.61 8.75
CA ASP A 104 -1.52 -5.89 8.95
C ASP A 104 -2.43 -4.77 8.41
N TRP A 105 -2.33 -4.49 7.10
CA TRP A 105 -3.11 -3.39 6.52
C TRP A 105 -4.63 -3.61 6.62
N LEU A 106 -5.11 -4.86 6.62
CA LEU A 106 -6.54 -5.14 6.78
C LEU A 106 -7.01 -4.78 8.20
N GLY A 107 -6.22 -5.14 9.21
CA GLY A 107 -6.41 -4.70 10.58
C GLY A 107 -6.37 -3.17 10.71
N TRP A 108 -5.50 -2.49 9.96
CA TRP A 108 -5.40 -1.02 9.98
C TRP A 108 -6.64 -0.34 9.43
N VAL A 109 -7.21 -0.85 8.31
CA VAL A 109 -8.47 -0.34 7.76
C VAL A 109 -9.62 -0.60 8.72
N ARG A 110 -9.72 -1.80 9.31
CA ARG A 110 -10.76 -2.14 10.29
C ARG A 110 -10.73 -1.26 11.55
N GLN A 111 -9.55 -0.76 11.92
CA GLN A 111 -9.35 0.14 13.06
C GLN A 111 -9.45 1.62 12.70
N GLY A 112 -9.67 1.97 11.43
CA GLY A 112 -9.71 3.37 10.97
C GLY A 112 -8.36 4.09 11.00
N ILE A 113 -7.24 3.36 11.01
CA ILE A 113 -5.88 3.92 11.02
C ILE A 113 -5.52 4.47 9.62
N VAL A 114 -6.05 3.84 8.57
CA VAL A 114 -5.78 4.17 7.17
C VAL A 114 -7.10 4.53 6.49
N ASN A 115 -7.07 5.58 5.65
CA ASN A 115 -8.26 6.04 4.92
C ASN A 115 -8.09 6.02 3.38
N GLU A 116 -6.92 5.60 2.88
CA GLU A 116 -6.71 5.24 1.49
C GLU A 116 -5.79 4.01 1.39
N LEU A 117 -6.13 3.07 0.50
CA LEU A 117 -5.34 1.87 0.25
C LEU A 117 -5.06 1.72 -1.24
N ILE A 118 -3.78 1.60 -1.62
CA ILE A 118 -3.36 1.31 -3.00
C ILE A 118 -2.61 -0.02 -3.05
N VAL A 119 -3.31 -1.13 -3.28
CA VAL A 119 -2.69 -2.45 -3.27
C VAL A 119 -1.87 -2.67 -4.55
N GLN A 120 -0.58 -2.95 -4.39
CA GLN A 120 0.35 -3.25 -5.47
C GLN A 120 0.07 -4.67 -6.00
N VAL A 121 -0.48 -4.79 -7.22
CA VAL A 121 -0.77 -6.08 -7.86
C VAL A 121 0.08 -6.21 -9.12
N TYR A 122 1.30 -6.70 -8.94
CA TYR A 122 2.27 -6.85 -10.03
C TYR A 122 2.24 -8.29 -10.54
N ARG A 123 1.30 -8.57 -11.45
CA ARG A 123 1.15 -9.86 -12.14
C ARG A 123 1.25 -9.63 -13.64
N ASN A 124 1.92 -10.55 -14.34
CA ASN A 124 2.03 -10.52 -15.79
C ASN A 124 0.80 -11.15 -16.44
N ASP A 125 0.34 -12.26 -15.89
CA ASP A 125 -0.89 -12.92 -16.34
C ASP A 125 -2.14 -12.16 -15.87
N LEU A 126 -3.11 -12.01 -16.78
CA LEU A 126 -4.32 -11.24 -16.52
C LEU A 126 -5.28 -11.97 -15.58
N GLU A 127 -5.35 -13.30 -15.64
CA GLU A 127 -6.22 -14.08 -14.76
C GLU A 127 -5.66 -14.09 -13.33
N ASP A 128 -4.35 -14.21 -13.17
CA ASP A 128 -3.68 -14.01 -11.88
C ASP A 128 -3.94 -12.61 -11.32
N PHE A 129 -3.85 -11.57 -12.17
CA PHE A 129 -4.18 -10.20 -11.78
C PHE A 129 -5.63 -10.08 -11.31
N ARG A 130 -6.59 -10.59 -12.11
CA ARG A 130 -8.02 -10.61 -11.78
C ARG A 130 -8.29 -11.34 -10.47
N ALA A 131 -7.61 -12.46 -10.23
CA ALA A 131 -7.73 -13.22 -8.99
C ALA A 131 -7.28 -12.41 -7.77
N GLN A 132 -6.16 -11.65 -7.86
CA GLN A 132 -5.70 -10.82 -6.75
C GLN A 132 -6.65 -9.66 -6.44
N ILE A 133 -7.15 -8.95 -7.46
CA ILE A 133 -8.04 -7.80 -7.25
C ILE A 133 -9.48 -8.21 -6.87
N SER A 134 -9.84 -9.48 -7.06
CA SER A 134 -11.12 -10.07 -6.62
C SER A 134 -11.07 -10.65 -5.20
N ARG A 135 -9.95 -10.54 -4.48
CA ARG A 135 -9.82 -11.12 -3.15
C ARG A 135 -10.85 -10.53 -2.16
N PRO A 136 -11.39 -11.32 -1.22
CA PRO A 136 -12.37 -10.85 -0.23
C PRO A 136 -11.92 -9.63 0.56
N GLU A 137 -10.62 -9.52 0.87
CA GLU A 137 -10.05 -8.38 1.58
C GLU A 137 -10.17 -7.09 0.77
N ILE A 138 -10.03 -7.15 -0.55
CA ILE A 138 -10.20 -6.00 -1.46
C ILE A 138 -11.68 -5.57 -1.49
N ALA A 139 -12.59 -6.53 -1.57
CA ALA A 139 -14.03 -6.26 -1.53
C ALA A 139 -14.45 -5.63 -0.19
N GLU A 140 -13.87 -6.10 0.93
CA GLU A 140 -14.13 -5.53 2.26
C GLU A 140 -13.69 -4.06 2.34
N VAL A 141 -12.44 -3.76 1.98
CA VAL A 141 -11.88 -2.42 2.16
C VAL A 141 -12.43 -1.39 1.18
N LYS A 142 -12.76 -1.80 -0.05
CA LYS A 142 -13.43 -0.93 -1.04
C LYS A 142 -14.74 -0.34 -0.51
N ASN A 143 -15.48 -1.10 0.32
CA ASN A 143 -16.73 -0.63 0.92
C ASN A 143 -16.53 0.27 2.14
N LYS A 144 -15.28 0.49 2.59
CA LYS A 144 -14.95 1.27 3.79
C LYS A 144 -14.16 2.54 3.47
N ILE A 145 -13.21 2.46 2.54
CA ILE A 145 -12.27 3.54 2.24
C ILE A 145 -11.94 3.61 0.74
N SER A 146 -11.36 4.72 0.30
CA SER A 146 -10.82 4.84 -1.06
C SER A 146 -9.79 3.74 -1.30
N THR A 147 -10.07 2.88 -2.27
CA THR A 147 -9.26 1.70 -2.57
C THR A 147 -8.90 1.67 -4.04
N GLY A 148 -7.61 1.54 -4.34
CA GLY A 148 -7.08 1.42 -5.69
C GLY A 148 -6.07 0.29 -5.84
N ILE A 149 -5.72 0.01 -7.10
CA ILE A 149 -4.74 -0.99 -7.49
C ILE A 149 -3.54 -0.29 -8.12
N GLY A 150 -2.35 -0.59 -7.61
CA GLY A 150 -1.08 -0.24 -8.25
C GLY A 150 -0.77 -1.23 -9.38
N ILE A 151 -0.80 -0.73 -10.62
CA ILE A 151 -0.46 -1.46 -11.84
C ILE A 151 1.02 -1.22 -12.18
N LEU A 152 1.77 -2.30 -12.41
CA LEU A 152 3.14 -2.18 -12.89
C LEU A 152 3.12 -1.78 -14.37
N SER A 153 3.70 -0.64 -14.71
CA SER A 153 3.80 -0.12 -16.09
C SER A 153 5.13 -0.47 -16.77
N GLY A 154 6.07 -1.06 -16.03
CA GLY A 154 7.36 -1.53 -16.51
C GLY A 154 8.52 -1.20 -15.56
N LEU A 155 9.64 -1.86 -15.79
CA LEU A 155 10.94 -1.60 -15.17
C LEU A 155 11.96 -1.35 -16.27
N ARG A 156 13.09 -0.73 -15.92
CA ARG A 156 14.19 -0.43 -16.87
C ARG A 156 14.60 -1.63 -17.73
N ASN A 157 14.62 -2.83 -17.14
CA ASN A 157 15.05 -4.06 -17.79
C ASN A 157 13.90 -5.05 -18.03
N ASN A 158 12.66 -4.65 -17.76
CA ASN A 158 11.47 -5.47 -17.93
C ASN A 158 10.30 -4.58 -18.35
N ASN A 159 10.20 -4.34 -19.65
CA ASN A 159 9.20 -3.45 -20.22
C ASN A 159 7.83 -4.15 -20.30
N ILE A 160 6.76 -3.39 -20.02
CA ILE A 160 5.38 -3.91 -20.10
C ILE A 160 4.65 -3.23 -21.27
N PRO A 161 4.07 -4.01 -22.21
CA PRO A 161 3.27 -3.47 -23.30
C PRO A 161 2.06 -2.69 -22.80
N MET A 162 1.68 -1.62 -23.52
CA MET A 162 0.46 -0.86 -23.23
C MET A 162 -0.80 -1.70 -23.30
N SER A 163 -0.83 -2.74 -24.16
CA SER A 163 -1.96 -3.68 -24.22
C SER A 163 -2.20 -4.38 -22.89
N GLN A 164 -1.15 -4.82 -22.21
CA GLN A 164 -1.24 -5.44 -20.88
C GLN A 164 -1.71 -4.42 -19.83
N ILE A 165 -1.13 -3.22 -19.83
CA ILE A 165 -1.53 -2.13 -18.92
C ILE A 165 -3.02 -1.80 -19.12
N TYR A 166 -3.46 -1.71 -20.38
CA TYR A 166 -4.84 -1.45 -20.76
C TYR A 166 -5.76 -2.54 -20.21
N SER A 167 -5.46 -3.82 -20.44
CA SER A 167 -6.26 -4.92 -19.91
C SER A 167 -6.38 -4.92 -18.39
N GLN A 168 -5.30 -4.58 -17.68
CA GLN A 168 -5.31 -4.46 -16.21
C GLN A 168 -6.14 -3.27 -15.74
N VAL A 169 -6.04 -2.12 -16.43
CA VAL A 169 -6.86 -0.93 -16.15
C VAL A 169 -8.35 -1.25 -16.30
N ILE A 170 -8.76 -1.89 -17.39
CA ILE A 170 -10.15 -2.28 -17.60
C ILE A 170 -10.62 -3.26 -16.51
N ALA A 171 -9.81 -4.28 -16.19
CA ALA A 171 -10.15 -5.25 -15.13
C ALA A 171 -10.33 -4.60 -13.74
N THR A 172 -9.54 -3.57 -13.44
CA THR A 172 -9.65 -2.75 -12.22
C THR A 172 -10.90 -1.87 -12.24
N GLN A 173 -11.21 -1.22 -13.37
CA GLN A 173 -12.41 -0.38 -13.54
C GLN A 173 -13.71 -1.18 -13.48
N GLU A 174 -13.76 -2.38 -14.05
CA GLU A 174 -14.90 -3.32 -13.94
C GLU A 174 -15.29 -3.61 -12.49
N ARG A 175 -14.31 -3.48 -11.56
CA ARG A 175 -14.50 -3.65 -10.12
C ARG A 175 -14.69 -2.33 -9.38
N SER A 176 -14.84 -1.21 -10.08
CA SER A 176 -14.95 0.15 -9.52
C SER A 176 -13.85 0.49 -8.51
N LEU A 177 -12.62 0.02 -8.77
CA LEU A 177 -11.44 0.34 -7.97
C LEU A 177 -10.69 1.51 -8.61
N GLY A 178 -9.99 2.29 -7.79
CA GLY A 178 -9.04 3.30 -8.26
C GLY A 178 -7.81 2.67 -8.92
N ILE A 179 -7.03 3.47 -9.66
CA ILE A 179 -5.83 3.01 -10.36
C ILE A 179 -4.66 3.92 -10.02
N SER A 180 -3.50 3.31 -9.75
CA SER A 180 -2.20 3.96 -9.69
C SER A 180 -1.22 3.21 -10.58
N PHE A 181 -0.21 3.90 -11.12
CA PHE A 181 0.80 3.30 -11.99
C PHE A 181 2.19 3.41 -11.38
N PHE A 182 2.91 2.29 -11.35
CA PHE A 182 4.31 2.22 -10.94
C PHE A 182 5.13 1.61 -12.09
N TYR A 183 6.10 2.25 -12.72
CA TYR A 183 6.63 3.60 -12.50
C TYR A 183 6.18 4.58 -13.59
N TYR A 184 6.10 5.88 -13.25
CA TYR A 184 5.72 6.92 -14.21
C TYR A 184 6.57 6.91 -15.50
N LYS A 185 7.88 6.70 -15.38
CA LYS A 185 8.80 6.79 -16.52
C LYS A 185 8.56 5.68 -17.56
N SER A 186 8.25 4.45 -17.13
CA SER A 186 7.89 3.35 -18.04
C SER A 186 6.45 3.45 -18.51
N LEU A 187 5.56 4.10 -17.77
CA LEU A 187 4.19 4.34 -18.26
C LEU A 187 4.21 5.24 -19.50
N TRP A 188 4.95 6.35 -19.43
CA TRP A 188 4.84 7.46 -20.37
C TRP A 188 6.05 7.62 -21.30
N GLY A 189 7.24 7.24 -20.84
CA GLY A 189 8.52 7.69 -21.41
C GLY A 189 9.35 6.62 -22.13
N TYR A 190 9.06 5.33 -21.95
CA TYR A 190 9.70 4.25 -22.71
C TYR A 190 8.91 2.95 -22.55
N GLY A 191 9.04 2.03 -23.50
CA GLY A 191 8.39 0.72 -23.49
C GLY A 191 8.58 0.01 -24.83
N PRO A 192 7.80 -1.06 -25.09
CA PRO A 192 7.80 -1.73 -26.38
C PRO A 192 7.24 -0.85 -27.51
N GLU A 193 6.29 0.04 -27.19
CA GLU A 193 5.71 1.01 -28.11
C GLU A 193 6.48 2.35 -28.12
N SER A 194 6.26 3.16 -29.16
CA SER A 194 6.82 4.51 -29.22
C SER A 194 6.27 5.39 -28.09
N VAL A 195 7.04 6.41 -27.70
CA VAL A 195 6.60 7.38 -26.69
C VAL A 195 5.25 8.02 -27.06
N SER A 196 5.08 8.41 -28.33
CA SER A 196 3.82 8.98 -28.81
C SER A 196 2.64 8.02 -28.69
N ASP A 197 2.84 6.72 -28.97
CA ASP A 197 1.78 5.72 -28.85
C ASP A 197 1.35 5.54 -27.40
N ARG A 198 2.31 5.42 -26.48
CA ARG A 198 2.00 5.25 -25.04
C ARG A 198 1.25 6.45 -24.47
N GLN A 199 1.65 7.66 -24.84
CA GLN A 199 0.98 8.90 -24.42
C GLN A 199 -0.47 8.96 -24.93
N ARG A 200 -0.67 8.66 -26.21
CA ARG A 200 -2.00 8.61 -26.82
C ARG A 200 -2.88 7.56 -26.14
N ASP A 201 -2.35 6.36 -25.91
CA ASP A 201 -3.11 5.26 -25.32
C ASP A 201 -3.47 5.55 -23.85
N LEU A 202 -2.57 6.18 -23.08
CA LEU A 202 -2.88 6.64 -21.73
C LEU A 202 -3.95 7.74 -21.72
N GLN A 203 -3.85 8.72 -22.61
CA GLN A 203 -4.87 9.76 -22.76
C GLN A 203 -6.23 9.15 -23.12
N TYR A 204 -6.25 8.13 -23.97
CA TYR A 204 -7.47 7.43 -24.35
C TYR A 204 -8.12 6.72 -23.15
N LEU A 205 -7.32 6.05 -22.30
CA LEU A 205 -7.79 5.39 -21.07
C LEU A 205 -8.46 6.35 -20.08
N PHE A 206 -7.97 7.59 -20.00
CA PHE A 206 -8.45 8.60 -19.05
C PHE A 206 -9.05 9.83 -19.75
N ARG A 207 -9.65 9.65 -20.93
CA ARG A 207 -10.24 10.74 -21.73
C ARG A 207 -11.40 11.46 -21.05
N ASN A 208 -12.05 10.78 -20.10
CA ASN A 208 -13.10 11.35 -19.27
C ASN A 208 -12.48 11.74 -17.92
N PRO A 209 -12.45 13.04 -17.58
CA PRO A 209 -11.96 13.47 -16.28
C PRO A 209 -12.76 12.81 -15.16
N ALA A 210 -12.08 12.23 -14.19
CA ALA A 210 -12.73 11.85 -12.95
C ALA A 210 -13.19 13.13 -12.23
N PRO A 211 -14.44 13.18 -11.70
CA PRO A 211 -14.85 14.29 -10.88
C PRO A 211 -13.92 14.38 -9.67
N ARG A 212 -13.30 15.55 -9.45
CA ARG A 212 -12.65 15.84 -8.17
C ARG A 212 -13.75 16.02 -7.15
N PHE A 213 -14.05 14.97 -6.40
CA PHE A 213 -14.78 15.13 -5.16
C PHE A 213 -13.85 15.88 -4.21
N ALA A 214 -14.04 17.20 -4.10
CA ALA A 214 -13.48 17.92 -2.99
C ALA A 214 -14.01 17.22 -1.74
N ILE A 215 -13.12 16.69 -0.90
CA ILE A 215 -13.46 16.32 0.47
C ILE A 215 -13.80 17.64 1.16
N ARG A 216 -15.02 18.13 0.93
CA ARG A 216 -15.58 19.27 1.66
C ARG A 216 -16.12 18.68 2.95
N ASN A 217 -15.52 19.13 4.04
CA ASN A 217 -15.90 18.85 5.42
C ASN A 217 -17.41 18.95 5.64
#